data_AF-A0A3Q8SSS6-F1
#
_entry.id   AF-A0A3Q8SSS6-F1
#
_cell.length_a   1.000
_cell.length_b   1.000
_cell.length_c   1.000
_cell.angle_alpha   90.00
_cell.angle_beta   90.00
_cell.angle_gamma   90.00
#
_symmetry.space_group_name_H-M   'P 1'
#
loop_
_entity.id
_entity.type
_entity.pdbx_description
1 polymer ?
#
loop_
_entity_poly.entity_id
_entity_poly.type
_entity_poly.pdbx_seq_one_letter_code
_entity_poly.pdbx_strand_id
1 'polypeptide(L)'
;MDFSSRWFIKDGTNAGNLTDLKCRSIIAVELNAILYWNAAIISEFYKLKNDLRKAQQYEAKADEIKKAIDAVLWSEAEGAWLDYDLINKKHRNYFVPTNLSPLWTGSYDKQDTTLPKKIIKYIEKNELDKYPGGVPNTIANTHEQWDFPNVWPPMQHMLV
;
A
#
# COMPACT_ATOMS: atom_id res chain seq x y z
N MET A 1 -3.27 -4.46 11.41
CA MET A 1 -2.04 -5.26 11.52
C MET A 1 -1.42 -5.00 12.88
N ASP A 2 -1.89 -5.69 13.89
CA ASP A 2 -1.48 -5.63 15.30
C ASP A 2 -0.79 -6.96 15.66
N PHE A 3 0.54 -7.01 15.82
CA PHE A 3 1.51 -5.97 15.46
C PHE A 3 2.45 -6.45 14.34
N SER A 4 3.22 -5.51 13.81
CA SER A 4 4.21 -5.71 12.74
C SER A 4 5.30 -4.65 12.82
N SER A 5 6.50 -5.05 12.44
CA SER A 5 7.67 -4.20 12.18
C SER A 5 7.36 -3.03 11.25
N ARG A 6 6.39 -3.20 10.35
CA ARG A 6 5.85 -2.14 9.50
C ARG A 6 5.60 -0.84 10.25
N TRP A 7 5.09 -0.93 11.48
CA TRP A 7 4.71 0.23 12.30
C TRP A 7 5.80 0.71 13.25
N PHE A 8 6.97 0.06 13.30
CA PHE A 8 8.08 0.47 14.15
C PHE A 8 8.84 1.63 13.50
N ILE A 9 9.11 2.68 14.27
CA ILE A 9 10.07 3.71 13.89
C ILE A 9 11.11 3.83 15.00
N LYS A 10 12.29 3.27 14.73
CA LYS A 10 13.49 3.40 15.55
C LYS A 10 14.64 3.86 14.68
N ASP A 11 15.15 5.05 14.94
CA ASP A 11 16.22 5.69 14.14
C ASP A 11 15.89 5.76 12.64
N GLY A 12 14.60 5.96 12.33
CA GLY A 12 14.09 5.96 10.95
C GLY A 12 14.06 4.58 10.28
N THR A 13 14.14 3.50 11.05
CA THR A 13 14.05 2.13 10.55
C THR A 13 12.87 1.36 11.13
N ASN A 14 12.59 0.17 10.60
CA ASN A 14 11.63 -0.79 11.16
C ASN A 14 12.28 -1.80 12.14
N ALA A 15 13.58 -1.66 12.45
CA ALA A 15 14.32 -2.56 13.34
C ALA A 15 14.11 -2.21 14.83
N GLY A 16 12.85 -2.19 15.26
CA GLY A 16 12.43 -1.86 16.61
C GLY A 16 11.66 -2.99 17.30
N ASN A 17 10.93 -2.64 18.36
CA ASN A 17 9.98 -3.51 19.04
C ASN A 17 8.66 -2.76 19.32
N LEU A 18 7.74 -3.36 20.08
CA LEU A 18 6.43 -2.78 20.38
C LEU A 18 6.49 -1.38 21.02
N THR A 19 7.55 -1.01 21.74
CA THR A 19 7.71 0.35 22.28
C THR A 19 7.98 1.40 21.20
N ASP A 20 8.39 0.96 20.00
CA ASP A 20 8.71 1.80 18.85
C ASP A 20 7.51 1.97 17.89
N LEU A 21 6.31 1.51 18.27
CA LEU A 21 5.09 1.68 17.48
C LEU A 21 4.77 3.16 17.24
N LYS A 22 4.77 3.58 15.96
CA LYS A 22 4.42 4.94 15.52
C LYS A 22 3.40 4.92 14.37
N CYS A 23 2.41 4.02 14.43
CA CYS A 23 1.37 3.85 13.39
C CYS A 23 0.73 5.18 12.93
N ARG A 24 0.42 6.10 13.86
CA ARG A 24 -0.18 7.41 13.53
C ARG A 24 0.75 8.36 12.77
N SER A 25 2.04 8.05 12.69
CA SER A 25 3.06 8.83 12.02
C SER A 25 3.46 8.22 10.66
N ILE A 26 2.71 7.22 10.19
CA ILE A 26 2.96 6.52 8.94
C ILE A 26 1.74 6.70 8.04
N ILE A 27 1.96 7.22 6.82
CA ILE A 27 0.94 7.22 5.77
C ILE A 27 0.96 5.84 5.12
N ALA A 28 -0.05 5.02 5.40
CA ALA A 28 -0.15 3.66 4.91
C ALA A 28 -0.67 3.61 3.47
N VAL A 29 -0.05 2.79 2.61
CA VAL A 29 -0.42 2.65 1.19
C VAL A 29 -1.85 2.15 1.02
N GLU A 30 -2.19 1.01 1.63
CA GLU A 30 -3.49 0.37 1.50
C GLU A 30 -4.64 1.21 2.04
N LEU A 31 -4.41 1.98 3.10
CA LEU A 31 -5.46 2.84 3.63
C LEU A 31 -5.86 3.87 2.56
N ASN A 32 -4.89 4.50 1.92
CA ASN A 32 -5.16 5.51 0.88
C ASN A 32 -5.73 4.85 -0.39
N ALA A 33 -5.24 3.68 -0.79
CA ALA A 33 -5.77 2.91 -1.90
C ALA A 33 -7.25 2.53 -1.70
N ILE A 34 -7.62 2.08 -0.48
CA ILE A 34 -9.01 1.78 -0.12
C ILE A 34 -9.88 3.05 -0.09
N LEU A 35 -9.35 4.18 0.40
CA LEU A 35 -10.08 5.45 0.39
C LEU A 35 -10.36 5.94 -1.04
N TYR A 36 -9.41 5.76 -1.97
CA TYR A 36 -9.65 5.96 -3.40
C TYR A 36 -10.79 5.07 -3.89
N TRP A 37 -10.71 3.76 -3.60
CA TRP A 37 -11.67 2.80 -4.11
C TRP A 37 -13.09 3.07 -3.59
N ASN A 38 -13.21 3.43 -2.31
CA ASN A 38 -14.47 3.85 -1.70
C ASN A 38 -15.06 5.06 -2.41
N ALA A 39 -14.25 6.10 -2.69
CA ALA A 39 -14.73 7.28 -3.41
C ALA A 39 -15.20 6.93 -4.84
N ALA A 40 -14.48 6.05 -5.54
CA ALA A 40 -14.87 5.57 -6.86
C ALA A 40 -16.21 4.80 -6.84
N ILE A 41 -16.38 3.86 -5.89
CA ILE A 41 -17.63 3.09 -5.71
C ILE A 41 -18.80 4.02 -5.38
N ILE A 42 -18.60 4.99 -4.49
CA ILE A 42 -19.66 5.94 -4.13
C ILE A 42 -20.06 6.78 -5.36
N SER A 43 -19.09 7.20 -6.19
CA SER A 43 -19.38 7.89 -7.45
C SER A 43 -20.26 7.02 -8.36
N GLU A 44 -19.91 5.74 -8.53
CA GLU A 44 -20.68 4.79 -9.33
C GLU A 44 -22.12 4.62 -8.81
N PHE A 45 -22.31 4.47 -7.50
CA PHE A 45 -23.65 4.38 -6.92
C PHE A 45 -24.50 5.63 -7.16
N TYR A 46 -23.90 6.83 -7.13
CA TYR A 46 -24.62 8.04 -7.49
C TYR A 46 -24.93 8.13 -9.00
N LYS A 47 -24.06 7.61 -9.88
CA LYS A 47 -24.35 7.48 -11.32
C LYS A 47 -25.57 6.57 -11.53
N LEU A 48 -25.62 5.42 -10.86
CA LEU A 48 -26.77 4.49 -10.91
C LEU A 48 -28.07 5.12 -10.39
N LYS A 49 -27.98 6.05 -9.43
CA LYS A 49 -29.11 6.83 -8.91
C LYS A 49 -29.48 8.03 -9.79
N ASN A 50 -28.77 8.29 -10.88
CA ASN A 50 -28.88 9.51 -11.71
C ASN A 50 -28.61 10.83 -10.95
N ASP A 51 -27.89 10.79 -9.82
CA ASP A 51 -27.42 12.00 -9.13
C ASP A 51 -26.01 12.36 -9.63
N LEU A 52 -25.97 12.96 -10.82
CA LEU A 52 -24.72 13.26 -11.52
C LEU A 52 -23.85 14.28 -10.77
N ARG A 53 -24.48 15.18 -10.00
CA ARG A 53 -23.75 16.16 -9.19
C ARG A 53 -22.94 15.45 -8.09
N LYS A 54 -23.56 14.53 -7.36
CA LYS A 54 -22.86 13.75 -6.33
C LYS A 54 -21.84 12.78 -6.93
N ALA A 55 -22.18 12.17 -8.07
CA ALA A 55 -21.23 11.33 -8.80
C ALA A 55 -19.93 12.09 -9.12
N GLN A 56 -20.04 13.29 -9.70
CA GLN A 56 -18.88 14.11 -10.05
C GLN A 56 -18.10 14.56 -8.80
N GLN A 57 -18.79 14.87 -7.70
CA GLN A 57 -18.14 15.23 -6.43
C GLN A 57 -17.22 14.10 -5.94
N TYR A 58 -17.68 12.85 -5.94
CA TYR A 58 -16.89 11.71 -5.48
C TYR A 58 -15.84 11.24 -6.49
N GLU A 59 -16.10 11.43 -7.79
CA GLU A 59 -15.10 11.22 -8.85
C GLU A 59 -13.90 12.17 -8.67
N ALA A 60 -14.16 13.46 -8.44
CA ALA A 60 -13.10 14.42 -8.12
C ALA A 60 -12.34 14.06 -6.83
N LYS A 61 -13.04 13.48 -5.84
CA LYS A 61 -12.40 13.03 -4.60
C LYS A 61 -11.48 11.82 -4.83
N ALA A 62 -11.92 10.86 -5.64
CA ALA A 62 -11.10 9.73 -6.04
C ALA A 62 -9.85 10.23 -6.79
N ASP A 63 -10.00 11.13 -7.76
CA ASP A 63 -8.87 11.70 -8.50
C ASP A 63 -7.86 12.45 -7.60
N GLU A 64 -8.35 13.20 -6.61
CA GLU A 64 -7.50 13.86 -5.62
C GLU A 64 -6.66 12.85 -4.83
N ILE A 65 -7.29 11.79 -4.31
CA ILE A 65 -6.60 10.74 -3.54
C ILE A 65 -5.60 10.00 -4.42
N LYS A 66 -5.98 9.66 -5.66
CA LYS A 66 -5.10 8.99 -6.62
C LYS A 66 -3.82 9.81 -6.88
N LYS A 67 -3.96 11.12 -7.11
CA LYS A 67 -2.82 12.03 -7.29
C LYS A 67 -1.95 12.09 -6.04
N ALA A 68 -2.55 12.06 -4.84
CA ALA A 68 -1.80 12.04 -3.59
C ALA A 68 -1.05 10.71 -3.38
N ILE A 69 -1.65 9.56 -3.74
CA ILE A 69 -0.98 8.25 -3.71
C ILE A 69 0.26 8.28 -4.61
N ASP A 70 0.12 8.79 -5.83
CA ASP A 70 1.24 8.93 -6.76
C ASP A 70 2.31 9.90 -6.25
N ALA A 71 1.93 11.08 -5.76
CA ALA A 71 2.88 12.08 -5.30
C ALA A 71 3.64 11.72 -4.02
N VAL A 72 3.01 10.99 -3.10
CA VAL A 72 3.54 10.75 -1.75
C VAL A 72 4.06 9.33 -1.57
N LEU A 73 3.35 8.34 -2.11
CA LEU A 73 3.60 6.94 -1.81
C LEU A 73 4.38 6.23 -2.92
N TRP A 74 4.35 6.73 -4.16
CA TRP A 74 5.18 6.16 -5.23
C TRP A 74 6.67 6.44 -5.00
N SER A 75 7.49 5.40 -5.06
CA SER A 75 8.94 5.51 -5.08
C SER A 75 9.47 5.10 -6.44
N GLU A 76 9.93 6.08 -7.23
CA GLU A 76 10.51 5.80 -8.56
C GLU A 76 11.77 4.93 -8.47
N ALA A 77 12.54 5.07 -7.39
CA ALA A 77 13.76 4.28 -7.16
C ALA A 77 13.45 2.79 -6.91
N GLU A 78 12.33 2.51 -6.26
CA GLU A 78 11.91 1.14 -5.92
C GLU A 78 10.92 0.55 -6.94
N GLY A 79 10.27 1.39 -7.73
CA GLY A 79 9.30 0.97 -8.73
C GLY A 79 8.01 0.41 -8.12
N ALA A 80 7.66 0.85 -6.91
CA ALA A 80 6.47 0.43 -6.17
C ALA A 80 5.99 1.55 -5.24
N TRP A 81 4.78 1.40 -4.68
CA TRP A 81 4.29 2.26 -3.61
C TRP A 81 4.82 1.79 -2.26
N LEU A 82 5.20 2.73 -1.42
CA LEU A 82 5.76 2.50 -0.10
C LEU A 82 5.07 3.40 0.92
N ASP A 83 4.92 2.90 2.14
CA ASP A 83 4.46 3.73 3.25
C ASP A 83 5.38 4.94 3.45
N TYR A 84 4.82 6.06 3.90
CA TYR A 84 5.60 7.28 4.14
C TYR A 84 5.75 7.56 5.64
N ASP A 85 6.99 7.74 6.09
CA ASP A 85 7.33 8.11 7.46
C ASP A 85 7.28 9.63 7.62
N LEU A 86 6.33 10.14 8.41
CA LEU A 86 6.16 11.58 8.65
C LEU A 86 7.23 12.18 9.57
N ILE A 87 7.83 11.36 10.45
CA ILE A 87 8.85 11.82 11.40
C ILE A 87 10.16 12.05 10.65
N ASN A 88 10.55 11.06 9.84
CA ASN A 88 11.82 11.06 9.13
C ASN A 88 11.69 11.58 7.69
N LYS A 89 10.48 11.92 7.24
CA LYS A 89 10.16 12.48 5.92
C LYS A 89 10.74 11.66 4.76
N LYS A 90 10.49 10.35 4.80
CA LYS A 90 11.02 9.42 3.79
C LYS A 90 10.08 8.26 3.52
N HIS A 91 10.21 7.65 2.34
CA HIS A 91 9.63 6.34 2.07
C HIS A 91 10.22 5.28 2.99
N ARG A 92 9.34 4.39 3.46
CA ARG A 92 9.69 3.21 4.24
C ARG A 92 9.97 2.08 3.26
N ASN A 93 11.24 1.95 2.87
CA ASN A 93 11.70 0.97 1.89
C ASN A 93 11.77 -0.45 2.47
N TYR A 94 10.62 -0.96 2.89
CA TYR A 94 10.42 -2.31 3.41
C TYR A 94 9.26 -2.94 2.66
N PHE A 95 9.41 -4.20 2.29
CA PHE A 95 8.33 -4.93 1.67
C PHE A 95 7.21 -5.24 2.68
N VAL A 96 5.99 -4.88 2.28
CA VAL A 96 4.71 -5.39 2.80
C VAL A 96 3.79 -5.64 1.60
N PRO A 97 2.94 -6.69 1.59
CA PRO A 97 2.02 -6.96 0.48
C PRO A 97 1.16 -5.76 0.09
N THR A 98 0.78 -4.93 1.06
CA THR A 98 -0.02 -3.71 0.88
C THR A 98 0.64 -2.64 0.03
N ASN A 99 1.95 -2.69 -0.19
CA ASN A 99 2.66 -1.84 -1.15
C ASN A 99 2.08 -1.96 -2.57
N LEU A 100 1.47 -3.11 -2.90
CA LEU A 100 0.89 -3.38 -4.21
C LEU A 100 -0.64 -3.19 -4.25
N SER A 101 -1.26 -2.77 -3.15
CA SER A 101 -2.71 -2.51 -3.08
C SER A 101 -3.26 -1.47 -4.07
N PRO A 102 -2.47 -0.51 -4.61
CA PRO A 102 -2.94 0.33 -5.70
C PRO A 102 -3.30 -0.45 -6.96
N LEU A 103 -2.61 -1.56 -7.24
CA LEU A 103 -2.95 -2.46 -8.36
C LEU A 103 -4.33 -3.08 -8.17
N TRP A 104 -4.59 -3.60 -6.96
CA TRP A 104 -5.85 -4.23 -6.59
C TRP A 104 -7.05 -3.27 -6.65
N THR A 105 -6.88 -2.05 -6.16
CA THR A 105 -7.93 -1.02 -6.12
C THR A 105 -8.06 -0.22 -7.43
N GLY A 106 -7.11 -0.37 -8.35
CA GLY A 106 -7.04 0.44 -9.56
C GLY A 106 -6.65 1.90 -9.32
N SER A 107 -6.01 2.21 -8.19
CA SER A 107 -5.60 3.57 -7.79
C SER A 107 -4.23 3.98 -8.37
N TYR A 108 -3.96 3.63 -9.62
CA TYR A 108 -2.73 3.93 -10.35
C TYR A 108 -3.03 4.48 -11.75
N ASP A 109 -2.04 5.05 -12.42
CA ASP A 109 -2.21 5.46 -13.82
C ASP A 109 -2.27 4.24 -14.74
N LYS A 110 -3.48 3.90 -15.21
CA LYS A 110 -3.72 2.78 -16.12
C LYS A 110 -3.10 3.00 -17.51
N GLN A 111 -2.68 4.23 -17.83
CA GLN A 111 -2.00 4.54 -19.09
C GLN A 111 -0.47 4.35 -19.00
N ASP A 112 0.10 4.17 -17.80
CA ASP A 112 1.53 3.93 -17.63
C ASP A 112 1.91 2.51 -18.08
N THR A 113 2.39 2.42 -19.32
CA THR A 113 2.88 1.17 -19.92
C THR A 113 4.19 0.66 -19.32
N THR A 114 4.89 1.49 -18.53
CA THR A 114 6.16 1.12 -17.88
C THR A 114 5.96 0.47 -16.52
N LEU A 115 4.84 0.76 -15.85
CA LEU A 115 4.50 0.29 -14.51
C LEU A 115 4.63 -1.24 -14.35
N PRO A 116 4.10 -2.09 -15.23
CA PRO A 116 4.23 -3.54 -15.06
C PRO A 116 5.68 -4.01 -14.95
N LYS A 117 6.60 -3.42 -15.73
CA LYS A 117 8.03 -3.77 -15.67
C LYS A 117 8.67 -3.33 -14.34
N LYS A 118 8.24 -2.21 -13.77
CA LYS A 118 8.73 -1.73 -12.47
C LYS A 118 8.25 -2.65 -11.33
N ILE A 119 6.97 -3.04 -11.36
CA ILE A 119 6.38 -3.95 -10.38
C ILE A 119 7.04 -5.33 -10.42
N ILE A 120 7.26 -5.91 -11.61
CA ILE A 120 7.96 -7.20 -11.72
C ILE A 120 9.37 -7.13 -11.14
N LYS A 121 10.14 -6.07 -11.45
CA LYS A 121 11.45 -5.86 -10.83
C LYS A 121 11.39 -5.74 -9.31
N TYR A 122 10.36 -5.08 -8.77
CA TYR A 122 10.15 -4.98 -7.32
C TYR A 122 9.85 -6.35 -6.69
N ILE A 123 9.03 -7.18 -7.35
CA ILE A 123 8.72 -8.56 -6.93
C ILE A 123 9.99 -9.42 -6.95
N GLU A 124 10.77 -9.38 -8.03
CA GLU A 124 12.03 -10.12 -8.20
C GLU A 124 13.07 -9.69 -7.14
N LYS A 125 13.24 -8.37 -6.93
CA LYS A 125 14.19 -7.82 -5.95
C LYS A 125 13.90 -8.30 -4.53
N ASN A 126 12.62 -8.43 -4.16
CA ASN A 126 12.20 -8.89 -2.84
C ASN A 126 12.00 -10.41 -2.76
N GLU A 127 12.23 -11.13 -3.87
CA GLU A 127 12.09 -12.58 -4.01
C GLU A 127 10.73 -13.10 -3.48
N LEU A 128 9.64 -12.42 -3.82
CA LEU A 128 8.33 -12.71 -3.22
C LEU A 128 7.74 -14.05 -3.67
N ASP A 129 8.17 -14.57 -4.81
CA ASP A 129 7.73 -15.82 -5.42
C ASP A 129 8.45 -17.06 -4.89
N LYS A 130 9.51 -16.91 -4.08
CA LYS A 130 10.27 -18.05 -3.53
C LYS A 130 9.54 -18.81 -2.41
N TYR A 131 8.43 -18.27 -1.90
CA TYR A 131 7.74 -18.80 -0.73
C TYR A 131 6.59 -19.74 -1.15
N PRO A 132 6.72 -21.07 -0.97
CA PRO A 132 5.70 -22.03 -1.42
C PRO A 132 4.37 -21.91 -0.66
N GLY A 133 4.38 -21.33 0.54
CA GLY A 133 3.19 -21.11 1.38
C GLY A 133 2.46 -19.78 1.13
N GLY A 134 2.87 -19.02 0.12
CA GLY A 134 2.40 -17.66 -0.14
C GLY A 134 3.36 -16.59 0.37
N VAL A 135 3.10 -15.34 -0.02
CA VAL A 135 3.98 -14.20 0.27
C VAL A 135 3.84 -13.79 1.74
N PRO A 136 4.92 -13.78 2.54
CA PRO A 136 4.85 -13.37 3.94
C PRO A 136 4.50 -11.88 4.08
N ASN A 137 3.95 -11.50 5.24
CA ASN A 137 3.50 -10.12 5.44
C ASN A 137 4.62 -9.08 5.52
N THR A 138 5.82 -9.49 5.94
CA THR A 138 7.08 -8.74 5.81
C THR A 138 8.22 -9.74 5.58
N ILE A 139 9.43 -9.23 5.36
CA ILE A 139 10.66 -10.06 5.35
C ILE A 139 11.36 -10.05 6.74
N ALA A 140 11.00 -9.12 7.63
CA ALA A 140 11.55 -9.05 8.98
C ALA A 140 10.98 -10.17 9.88
N ASN A 141 11.86 -10.90 10.58
CA ASN A 141 11.48 -11.92 11.56
C ASN A 141 11.52 -11.35 12.98
N THR A 142 10.41 -10.78 13.42
CA THR A 142 10.29 -10.11 14.74
C THR A 142 9.53 -10.95 15.77
N HIS A 143 8.94 -12.08 15.35
CA HIS A 143 7.94 -12.87 16.09
C HIS A 143 6.56 -12.21 16.25
N GLU A 144 6.34 -11.04 15.64
CA GLU A 144 5.02 -10.42 15.59
C GLU A 144 4.10 -11.12 14.56
N GLN A 145 2.79 -11.12 14.82
CA GLN A 145 1.81 -11.88 14.03
C GLN A 145 1.72 -11.46 12.56
N TRP A 146 1.97 -10.18 12.27
CA TRP A 146 1.92 -9.62 10.92
C TRP A 146 3.31 -9.46 10.27
N ASP A 147 4.32 -10.20 10.74
CA ASP A 147 5.67 -10.24 10.18
C ASP A 147 6.06 -11.66 9.71
N PHE A 148 7.27 -11.83 9.15
CA PHE A 148 7.78 -13.13 8.74
C PHE A 148 7.81 -14.10 9.93
N PRO A 149 7.42 -15.39 9.76
CA PRO A 149 7.07 -16.09 8.52
C PRO A 149 5.57 -16.11 8.21
N ASN A 150 4.75 -15.34 8.90
CA ASN A 150 3.30 -15.47 8.81
C ASN A 150 2.75 -14.96 7.47
N VAL A 151 1.77 -15.70 6.96
CA VAL A 151 1.05 -15.42 5.71
C VAL A 151 -0.43 -15.27 6.04
N TRP A 152 -1.06 -14.22 5.51
CA TRP A 152 -2.47 -13.92 5.77
C TRP A 152 -3.29 -13.94 4.48
N PRO A 153 -4.43 -14.67 4.42
CA PRO A 153 -5.25 -14.77 3.22
C PRO A 153 -5.67 -13.41 2.61
N PRO A 154 -6.04 -12.38 3.39
CA PRO A 154 -6.37 -11.06 2.82
C PRO A 154 -5.21 -10.41 2.09
N MET A 155 -3.96 -10.66 2.53
CA MET A 155 -2.78 -10.15 1.85
C MET A 155 -2.55 -10.86 0.52
N GLN A 156 -2.80 -12.18 0.46
CA GLN A 156 -2.66 -12.94 -0.78
C GLN A 156 -3.72 -12.53 -1.81
N HIS A 157 -4.96 -12.33 -1.37
CA HIS A 157 -6.04 -11.84 -2.24
C HIS A 157 -5.77 -10.45 -2.83
N MET A 158 -5.00 -9.59 -2.15
CA MET A 158 -4.59 -8.31 -2.72
C MET A 158 -3.48 -8.44 -3.76
N LEU A 159 -2.69 -9.51 -3.72
CA LEU A 159 -1.55 -9.73 -4.62
C LEU A 159 -1.90 -10.50 -5.89
N VAL A 160 -2.90 -11.39 -5.84
CA VAL A 160 -3.32 -12.31 -6.90
C VAL A 160 -4.56 -11.78 -7.61
#